data_AF-A0A7X9IJ83-F1
#
_entry.id   AF-A0A7X9IJ83-F1
#
_cell.length_a   1.000
_cell.length_b   1.000
_cell.length_c   1.000
_cell.angle_alpha   90.00
_cell.angle_beta   90.00
_cell.angle_gamma   90.00
#
_symmetry.space_group_name_H-M   'P 1'
#
loop_
_entity.id
_entity.type
_entity.pdbx_description
1 polymer ?
#
loop_
_entity_poly.entity_id
_entity_poly.type
_entity_poly.pdbx_seq_one_letter_code
_entity_poly.pdbx_strand_id
1 'polypeptide(L)'
;MHWSSLHVRHLLISWTALFIVLCLVFWFFIRQTEDILVEDTRNLARSKLELVLWLVREAPDRPGAAAGPAGLDPAVLPDWAAAMGKHLEARITFISNGLVLADSEVPGPETAGIEDHAGRPEVVAALAEGF
;
A
#
# COMPACT_ATOMS: atom_id res chain seq x y z
N MET A 1 -64.92 -10.95 -17.17
CA MET A 1 -63.48 -10.91 -17.56
C MET A 1 -62.66 -10.45 -16.35
N HIS A 2 -62.32 -11.37 -15.43
CA HIS A 2 -61.65 -11.03 -14.14
C HIS A 2 -60.34 -11.82 -13.90
N TRP A 3 -59.99 -12.74 -14.81
CA TRP A 3 -58.84 -13.64 -14.72
C TRP A 3 -57.48 -12.93 -14.85
N SER A 4 -57.46 -11.70 -15.37
CA SER A 4 -56.22 -10.93 -15.61
C SER A 4 -55.61 -10.35 -14.33
N SER A 5 -56.41 -10.01 -13.32
CA SER A 5 -55.93 -9.30 -12.12
C SER A 5 -55.02 -10.17 -11.23
N LEU A 6 -55.36 -11.45 -11.06
CA LEU A 6 -54.56 -12.38 -10.25
C LEU A 6 -53.22 -12.70 -10.92
N HIS A 7 -53.23 -13.01 -12.23
CA HIS A 7 -52.00 -13.31 -12.98
C HIS A 7 -51.06 -12.11 -13.05
N VAL A 8 -51.59 -10.90 -13.30
CA VAL A 8 -50.80 -9.65 -13.30
C VAL A 8 -50.22 -9.37 -11.92
N ARG A 9 -50.98 -9.62 -10.84
CA ARG A 9 -50.47 -9.45 -9.47
C ARG A 9 -49.33 -10.41 -9.15
N HIS A 10 -49.45 -11.68 -9.52
CA HIS A 10 -48.38 -12.66 -9.32
C HIS A 10 -47.13 -12.32 -10.15
N LEU A 11 -47.32 -11.88 -11.40
CA LEU A 11 -46.23 -11.44 -12.26
C LEU A 11 -45.51 -10.21 -11.66
N LEU A 12 -46.26 -9.20 -11.20
CA LEU A 12 -45.66 -8.03 -10.55
C LEU A 12 -44.88 -8.42 -9.29
N ILE A 13 -45.43 -9.27 -8.41
CA ILE A 13 -44.75 -9.73 -7.20
C ILE A 13 -43.45 -10.47 -7.55
N SER A 14 -43.48 -11.37 -8.54
CA SER A 14 -42.28 -12.11 -8.94
C SER A 14 -41.21 -11.18 -9.52
N TRP A 15 -41.60 -10.18 -10.32
CA TRP A 15 -40.68 -9.20 -10.89
C TRP A 15 -40.09 -8.28 -9.81
N THR A 16 -40.89 -7.84 -8.84
CA THR A 16 -40.40 -7.05 -7.70
C THR A 16 -39.47 -7.87 -6.82
N ALA A 17 -39.80 -9.13 -6.53
CA ALA A 17 -38.93 -10.02 -5.76
C ALA A 17 -37.61 -10.26 -6.49
N LEU A 18 -37.64 -10.53 -7.80
CA LEU A 18 -36.45 -10.67 -8.63
C LEU A 18 -35.60 -9.39 -8.60
N PHE A 19 -36.24 -8.23 -8.73
CA PHE A 19 -35.56 -6.94 -8.68
C PHE A 19 -34.87 -6.70 -7.33
N ILE A 20 -35.55 -7.01 -6.23
CA ILE A 20 -34.97 -6.89 -4.88
C ILE A 20 -33.75 -7.81 -4.73
N VAL A 21 -33.84 -9.07 -5.19
CA VAL A 21 -32.71 -10.00 -5.16
C VAL A 21 -31.54 -9.46 -5.99
N LEU A 22 -31.82 -8.92 -7.19
CA LEU A 22 -30.79 -8.32 -8.03
C LEU A 22 -30.13 -7.12 -7.34
N CYS A 23 -30.91 -6.23 -6.70
CA CYS A 23 -30.38 -5.12 -5.93
C CYS A 23 -29.50 -5.58 -4.76
N LEU A 24 -29.89 -6.63 -4.06
CA LEU A 24 -29.09 -7.19 -2.95
C LEU A 24 -27.77 -7.77 -3.44
N VAL A 25 -27.79 -8.55 -4.53
CA VAL A 25 -26.58 -9.11 -5.13
C VAL A 25 -25.65 -7.98 -5.60
N PHE A 26 -26.19 -6.96 -6.25
CA PHE A 26 -25.43 -5.81 -6.73
C PHE A 26 -24.83 -5.01 -5.56
N TRP A 27 -25.62 -4.77 -4.51
CA TRP A 27 -25.15 -4.10 -3.29
C TRP A 27 -24.03 -4.87 -2.60
N PHE A 28 -24.18 -6.19 -2.47
CA PHE A 28 -23.16 -7.07 -1.92
C PHE A 28 -21.87 -7.03 -2.77
N PHE A 29 -21.99 -7.07 -4.09
CA PHE A 29 -20.85 -7.04 -4.99
C PHE A 29 -20.05 -5.74 -4.92
N ILE A 30 -20.74 -4.59 -4.83
CA ILE A 30 -20.08 -3.28 -4.65
C ILE A 30 -19.26 -3.26 -3.35
N ARG A 31 -19.88 -3.68 -2.23
CA ARG A 31 -19.20 -3.75 -0.92
C ARG A 31 -17.99 -4.66 -0.96
N GLN A 32 -18.10 -5.82 -1.60
CA GLN A 32 -17.01 -6.79 -1.66
C GLN A 32 -15.84 -6.32 -2.55
N THR A 33 -16.13 -5.59 -3.63
CA THR A 33 -15.09 -5.13 -4.57
C THR A 33 -14.16 -4.10 -3.93
N GLU A 34 -14.70 -3.22 -3.08
CA GLU A 34 -13.90 -2.23 -2.34
C GLU A 34 -12.89 -2.91 -1.42
N ASP A 35 -13.33 -3.90 -0.65
CA ASP A 35 -12.47 -4.62 0.30
C ASP A 35 -11.35 -5.38 -0.42
N ILE A 36 -11.68 -6.05 -1.53
CA ILE A 36 -10.69 -6.81 -2.33
C ILE A 36 -9.62 -5.87 -2.91
N LEU A 37 -10.02 -4.70 -3.43
CA LEU A 37 -9.09 -3.78 -4.06
C LEU A 37 -8.14 -3.13 -3.05
N VAL A 38 -8.64 -2.79 -1.87
CA VAL A 38 -7.82 -2.22 -0.79
C VAL A 38 -6.82 -3.25 -0.29
N GLU A 39 -7.27 -4.49 -0.07
CA GLU A 39 -6.42 -5.57 0.41
C GLU A 39 -5.34 -5.96 -0.61
N ASP A 40 -5.67 -6.01 -1.90
CA ASP A 40 -4.69 -6.27 -2.96
C ASP A 40 -3.63 -5.15 -3.04
N THR A 41 -4.06 -3.89 -2.96
CA THR A 41 -3.15 -2.73 -2.92
C THR A 41 -2.22 -2.80 -1.71
N ARG A 42 -2.76 -3.18 -0.54
CA ARG A 42 -1.99 -3.34 0.69
C ARG A 42 -0.95 -4.46 0.58
N ASN A 43 -1.35 -5.61 0.04
CA ASN A 43 -0.45 -6.75 -0.16
C ASN A 43 0.66 -6.41 -1.16
N LEU A 44 0.33 -5.71 -2.25
CA LEU A 44 1.33 -5.21 -3.19
C LEU A 44 2.33 -4.25 -2.54
N ALA A 45 1.85 -3.29 -1.74
CA ALA A 45 2.73 -2.37 -1.01
C ALA A 45 3.65 -3.11 -0.04
N ARG A 46 3.13 -4.12 0.68
CA ARG A 46 3.91 -4.97 1.58
C ARG A 46 4.99 -5.75 0.83
N SER A 47 4.65 -6.43 -0.26
CA SER A 47 5.63 -7.18 -1.06
C SER A 47 6.71 -6.28 -1.67
N LYS A 48 6.37 -5.06 -2.10
CA LYS A 48 7.36 -4.07 -2.55
C LYS A 48 8.31 -3.67 -1.41
N LEU A 49 7.78 -3.44 -0.21
CA LEU A 49 8.59 -3.10 0.96
C LEU A 49 9.49 -4.26 1.41
N GLU A 50 8.99 -5.49 1.38
CA GLU A 50 9.78 -6.71 1.63
C GLU A 50 10.91 -6.86 0.62
N LEU A 51 10.65 -6.60 -0.66
CA LEU A 51 11.68 -6.61 -1.70
C LEU A 51 12.73 -5.52 -1.46
N VAL A 52 12.33 -4.30 -1.12
CA VAL A 52 13.24 -3.20 -0.77
C VAL A 52 14.10 -3.59 0.42
N LEU A 53 13.49 -4.16 1.47
CA LEU A 53 14.20 -4.58 2.67
C LEU A 53 15.18 -5.71 2.38
N TRP A 54 14.75 -6.73 1.62
CA TRP A 54 15.61 -7.83 1.18
C TRP A 54 16.78 -7.30 0.34
N LEU A 55 16.49 -6.43 -0.61
CA LEU A 55 17.52 -5.76 -1.41
C LEU A 55 18.48 -5.03 -0.47
N VAL A 56 18.01 -4.21 0.45
CA VAL A 56 18.86 -3.44 1.38
C VAL A 56 19.74 -4.35 2.24
N ARG A 57 19.21 -5.47 2.72
CA ARG A 57 19.92 -6.39 3.64
C ARG A 57 20.86 -7.37 2.93
N GLU A 58 20.46 -7.91 1.79
CA GLU A 58 21.01 -9.16 1.25
C GLU A 58 21.58 -9.03 -0.17
N ALA A 59 21.41 -7.89 -0.86
CA ALA A 59 21.83 -7.78 -2.26
C ALA A 59 23.36 -7.90 -2.44
N PRO A 60 23.85 -8.87 -3.24
CA PRO A 60 25.29 -9.14 -3.40
C PRO A 60 26.05 -8.13 -4.28
N ASP A 61 25.38 -7.36 -5.14
CA ASP A 61 26.02 -6.52 -6.18
C ASP A 61 25.92 -5.00 -5.91
N ARG A 62 26.25 -4.54 -4.69
CA ARG A 62 26.38 -3.09 -4.43
C ARG A 62 27.80 -2.65 -4.13
N PRO A 63 28.27 -1.54 -4.73
CA PRO A 63 29.38 -0.77 -4.16
C PRO A 63 28.86 -0.10 -2.86
N GLY A 64 29.15 -0.69 -1.70
CA GLY A 64 28.85 -0.09 -0.39
C GLY A 64 27.84 -0.81 0.51
N ALA A 65 27.34 -2.02 0.18
CA ALA A 65 26.44 -2.78 1.05
C ALA A 65 26.98 -4.13 1.56
N ALA A 66 28.30 -4.36 1.44
CA ALA A 66 28.95 -5.54 2.02
C ALA A 66 28.92 -5.58 3.58
N ALA A 67 28.26 -4.61 4.22
CA ALA A 67 28.21 -4.47 5.67
C ALA A 67 26.78 -4.20 6.20
N GLY A 68 25.75 -4.81 5.61
CA GLY A 68 24.39 -4.78 6.17
C GLY A 68 23.82 -3.35 6.37
N PRO A 69 22.72 -3.19 7.14
CA PRO A 69 22.13 -1.86 7.40
C PRO A 69 23.05 -0.91 8.18
N ALA A 70 24.14 -1.41 8.78
CA ALA A 70 25.13 -0.63 9.52
C ALA A 70 26.33 -0.17 8.66
N GLY A 71 26.39 -0.60 7.40
CA GLY A 71 27.52 -0.34 6.49
C GLY A 71 27.14 0.36 5.20
N LEU A 72 25.87 0.76 5.05
CA LEU A 72 25.47 1.70 4.01
C LEU A 72 26.19 3.02 4.25
N ASP A 73 27.12 3.36 3.34
CA ASP A 73 27.75 4.66 3.33
C ASP A 73 26.65 5.73 3.25
N PRO A 74 26.54 6.64 4.25
CA PRO A 74 25.55 7.72 4.26
C PRO A 74 25.59 8.56 2.98
N ALA A 75 26.74 8.59 2.27
CA ALA A 75 26.88 9.29 1.00
C ALA A 75 26.16 8.59 -0.17
N VAL A 76 26.01 7.26 -0.15
CA VAL A 76 25.47 6.45 -1.26
C VAL A 76 23.98 6.17 -1.10
N LEU A 77 23.46 6.26 0.13
CA LEU A 77 22.07 5.98 0.46
C LEU A 77 21.04 6.90 -0.26
N PRO A 78 21.25 8.23 -0.40
CA PRO A 78 20.32 9.11 -1.09
C PRO A 78 20.13 8.75 -2.58
N ASP A 79 21.23 8.50 -3.28
CA ASP A 79 21.20 8.13 -4.70
C ASP A 79 20.52 6.77 -4.91
N TRP A 80 20.78 5.82 -4.01
CA TRP A 80 20.10 4.53 -4.02
C TRP A 80 18.59 4.67 -3.77
N ALA A 81 18.19 5.50 -2.80
CA ALA A 81 16.79 5.75 -2.48
C ALA A 81 16.06 6.40 -3.66
N ALA A 82 16.68 7.37 -4.34
CA ALA A 82 16.11 8.01 -5.52
C ALA A 82 15.98 7.05 -6.71
N ALA A 83 17.01 6.24 -6.98
CA ALA A 83 16.95 5.23 -8.03
C ALA A 83 15.85 4.19 -7.75
N MET A 84 15.73 3.74 -6.50
CA MET A 84 14.73 2.76 -6.10
C MET A 84 13.31 3.34 -6.14
N GLY A 85 13.11 4.58 -5.67
CA GLY A 85 11.80 5.24 -5.72
C GLY A 85 11.30 5.44 -7.15
N LYS A 86 12.21 5.76 -8.07
CA LYS A 86 11.89 5.84 -9.51
C LYS A 86 11.47 4.49 -10.09
N HIS A 87 12.14 3.40 -9.71
CA HIS A 87 11.82 2.06 -10.23
C HIS A 87 10.56 1.45 -9.62
N LEU A 88 10.25 1.75 -8.36
CA LEU A 88 9.08 1.20 -7.67
C LEU A 88 7.83 2.07 -7.80
N GLU A 89 7.98 3.26 -8.41
CA GLU A 89 6.96 4.31 -8.49
C GLU A 89 6.35 4.61 -7.11
N ALA A 90 7.21 4.67 -6.10
CA ALA A 90 6.84 4.84 -4.71
C ALA A 90 7.86 5.73 -4.00
N ARG A 91 7.39 6.57 -3.08
CA ARG A 91 8.27 7.32 -2.19
C ARG A 91 8.86 6.39 -1.14
N ILE A 92 10.19 6.39 -1.02
CA ILE A 92 10.94 5.58 -0.07
C ILE A 92 11.74 6.52 0.83
N THR A 93 11.50 6.42 2.13
CA THR A 93 12.20 7.20 3.15
C THR A 93 12.92 6.26 4.11
N PHE A 94 14.22 6.44 4.26
CA PHE A 94 15.04 5.74 5.23
C PHE A 94 15.08 6.53 6.52
N ILE A 95 14.63 5.92 7.60
CA ILE A 95 14.58 6.55 8.93
C ILE A 95 15.41 5.69 9.90
N SER A 96 16.28 6.35 10.67
CA SER A 96 17.05 5.72 11.75
C SER A 96 17.00 6.60 12.98
N ASN A 97 16.55 6.05 14.12
CA ASN A 97 16.39 6.77 15.38
C ASN A 97 15.58 8.08 15.26
N GLY A 98 14.54 8.08 14.41
CA GLY A 98 13.72 9.28 14.15
C GLY A 98 14.24 10.20 13.06
N LEU A 99 15.53 10.12 12.72
CA LEU A 99 16.15 10.96 11.71
C LEU A 99 15.99 10.35 10.31
N VAL A 100 15.61 11.18 9.35
CA VAL A 100 15.59 10.80 7.93
C VAL A 100 17.03 10.78 7.40
N LEU A 101 17.49 9.61 6.98
CA LEU A 101 18.82 9.41 6.40
C LEU A 101 18.83 9.58 4.87
N ALA A 102 17.73 9.25 4.21
CA ALA A 102 17.56 9.40 2.76
C ALA A 102 16.08 9.41 2.41
N ASP A 103 15.73 10.13 1.33
CA ASP A 103 14.38 10.19 0.80
C ASP A 103 14.45 10.18 -0.73
N SER A 104 13.61 9.37 -1.36
CA SER A 104 13.62 9.21 -2.82
C SER A 104 13.17 10.46 -3.58
N GLU A 105 12.36 11.33 -2.97
CA GLU A 105 11.91 12.59 -3.59
C GLU A 105 12.92 13.73 -3.39
N VAL A 106 13.77 13.65 -2.36
CA VAL A 106 14.79 14.67 -2.04
C VAL A 106 16.19 14.03 -1.95
N PRO A 107 16.78 13.65 -3.10
CA PRO A 107 18.16 13.17 -3.16
C PRO A 107 19.16 14.32 -2.95
N GLY A 108 19.87 14.32 -1.83
CA GLY A 108 20.98 15.25 -1.59
C GLY A 108 21.22 15.57 -0.11
N PRO A 109 22.19 16.43 0.23
CA PRO A 109 22.44 16.84 1.62
C PRO A 109 21.26 17.59 2.27
N GLU A 110 20.26 18.00 1.49
CA GLU A 110 19.02 18.60 1.97
C GLU A 110 18.13 17.62 2.76
N THR A 111 18.32 16.30 2.61
CA THR A 111 17.61 15.30 3.41
C THR A 111 17.98 15.37 4.89
N ALA A 112 19.19 15.85 5.22
CA ALA A 112 19.67 16.04 6.59
C ALA A 112 18.96 17.19 7.34
N GLY A 113 18.16 18.00 6.64
CA GLY A 113 17.31 19.06 7.20
C GLY A 113 15.84 18.67 7.38
N ILE A 114 15.45 17.43 7.05
CA ILE A 114 14.07 16.96 7.16
C ILE A 114 13.75 16.62 8.62
N GLU A 115 12.62 17.15 9.09
CA GLU A 115 12.10 17.05 10.46
C GLU A 115 12.18 15.63 11.07
N ASP A 116 12.39 15.55 12.38
CA ASP A 116 12.32 14.31 13.15
C ASP A 116 10.96 13.61 12.94
N HIS A 117 11.00 12.39 12.45
CA HIS A 117 9.83 11.56 12.18
C HIS A 117 9.54 10.53 13.29
N ALA A 118 10.27 10.57 14.42
CA ALA A 118 10.06 9.67 15.55
C ALA A 118 8.63 9.71 16.11
N GLY A 119 7.97 10.87 16.05
CA GLY A 119 6.62 11.06 16.60
C GLY A 119 5.48 10.67 15.66
N ARG A 120 5.77 10.30 14.41
CA ARG A 120 4.73 9.97 13.43
C ARG A 120 4.05 8.65 13.81
N PRO A 121 2.72 8.58 13.87
CA PRO A 121 2.02 7.37 14.30
C PRO A 121 2.36 6.16 13.42
N GLU A 122 2.60 6.37 12.11
CA GLU A 122 3.04 5.33 11.19
C GLU A 122 4.45 4.79 11.51
N VAL A 123 5.39 5.64 11.96
CA VAL A 123 6.76 5.23 12.32
C VAL A 123 6.76 4.53 13.67
N VAL A 124 6.00 5.04 14.64
CA VAL A 124 5.83 4.42 15.96
C VAL A 124 5.20 3.03 15.83
N ALA A 125 4.14 2.90 15.02
CA ALA A 125 3.52 1.61 14.73
C ALA A 125 4.51 0.65 14.06
N ALA A 126 5.27 1.12 13.07
CA ALA A 126 6.27 0.29 12.39
C ALA A 126 7.40 -0.19 13.32
N LEU A 127 7.81 0.62 14.30
CA LEU A 127 8.80 0.23 15.30
C LEU A 127 8.26 -0.79 16.31
N ALA A 128 6.97 -0.72 16.63
CA ALA A 128 6.33 -1.61 17.61
C ALA A 128 5.88 -2.95 17.00
N GLU A 129 5.30 -2.91 15.80
CA GLU A 129 4.58 -4.05 15.19
C GLU A 129 5.22 -4.53 13.88
N GLY A 130 6.16 -3.76 13.31
CA GLY A 130 6.64 -3.95 11.95
C GLY A 130 5.69 -3.32 10.91
N PHE A 131 5.91 -3.65 9.64
CA PHE A 131 5.08 -3.18 8.51
C PHE A 131 4.11 -4.27 8.03
#